data_AF-A0A1S3RBP1-F1
#
_entry.id   AF-A0A1S3RBP1-F1
#
_cell.length_a   1.000
_cell.length_b   1.000
_cell.length_c   1.000
_cell.angle_alpha   90.00
_cell.angle_beta   90.00
_cell.angle_gamma   90.00
#
_symmetry.space_group_name_H-M   'P 1'
#
loop_
_entity.id
_entity.type
_entity.pdbx_description
1 polymer ?
#
loop_
_entity_poly.entity_id
_entity_poly.type
_entity_poly.pdbx_seq_one_letter_code
_entity_poly.pdbx_strand_id
1 'polypeptide(L)'
;MARFVVVFFVLVFSATNAAHEEVIDVILASLAKSASFLEQEHGNINLDGVVGYIILQAELKEAVRTWPHTDPLSWSQRTATVTLVKRLDQSLAKAVTELEKTDPKYYREFEPLLIWTFWSVPHEWSSTDPSLAYSSGRTMECYDETQSDKCMTLLLGTWKNNGTPCIVTKSCRDTMTRFGCPNYSLSHQLLYFMLGANRGCSAMLKGDMRPSRANLTERQYQGIFCSNMLKGNMDIIQKNFTGETQDIFIENILLCGLAGFSDF
;
A
#
# COMPACT_ATOMS: atom_id res chain seq x y z
N MET A 1 -40.09 -29.54 1.62
CA MET A 1 -38.73 -29.17 2.08
C MET A 1 -37.90 -28.49 1.00
N ALA A 2 -37.76 -29.03 -0.22
CA ALA A 2 -36.92 -28.42 -1.27
C ALA A 2 -37.26 -26.94 -1.64
N ARG A 3 -38.54 -26.56 -1.69
CA ARG A 3 -38.94 -25.16 -2.01
C ARG A 3 -38.55 -24.14 -0.95
N PHE A 4 -38.56 -24.50 0.33
CA PHE A 4 -38.15 -23.60 1.42
C PHE A 4 -36.63 -23.42 1.46
N VAL A 5 -35.88 -24.47 1.12
CA VAL A 5 -34.41 -24.41 1.02
C VAL A 5 -33.97 -23.47 -0.12
N VAL A 6 -34.61 -23.55 -1.29
CA VAL A 6 -34.32 -22.65 -2.43
C VAL A 6 -34.63 -21.19 -2.12
N VAL A 7 -35.77 -20.91 -1.48
CA VAL A 7 -36.13 -19.54 -1.07
C VAL A 7 -35.17 -18.99 -0.01
N PHE A 8 -34.73 -19.82 0.94
CA PHE A 8 -33.77 -19.41 1.95
C PHE A 8 -32.39 -19.11 1.34
N PHE A 9 -31.89 -19.93 0.41
CA PHE A 9 -30.64 -19.63 -0.30
C PHE A 9 -30.74 -18.35 -1.12
N VAL A 10 -31.84 -18.13 -1.86
CA VAL A 10 -32.04 -16.91 -2.64
C VAL A 10 -32.08 -15.67 -1.73
N LEU A 11 -32.76 -15.74 -0.59
CA LEU A 11 -32.81 -14.61 0.36
C LEU A 11 -31.45 -14.31 1.01
N VAL A 12 -30.68 -15.35 1.34
CA VAL A 12 -29.32 -15.17 1.89
C VAL A 12 -28.39 -14.57 0.84
N PHE A 13 -28.39 -15.08 -0.40
CA PHE A 13 -27.59 -14.51 -1.50
C PHE A 13 -27.99 -13.07 -1.82
N SER A 14 -29.28 -12.75 -1.84
CA SER A 14 -29.76 -11.38 -2.05
C SER A 14 -29.38 -10.44 -0.90
N ALA A 15 -29.43 -10.90 0.35
CA ALA A 15 -29.03 -10.10 1.51
C ALA A 15 -27.52 -9.86 1.56
N THR A 16 -26.70 -10.85 1.21
CA THR A 16 -25.24 -10.68 1.12
C THR A 16 -24.85 -9.75 -0.02
N ASN A 17 -25.56 -9.82 -1.16
CA ASN A 17 -25.32 -8.91 -2.29
C ASN A 17 -25.73 -7.47 -1.93
N ALA A 18 -26.90 -7.27 -1.32
CA ALA A 18 -27.35 -5.95 -0.90
C ALA A 18 -26.41 -5.31 0.15
N ALA A 19 -25.92 -6.09 1.11
CA ALA A 19 -24.95 -5.60 2.09
C ALA A 19 -23.60 -5.26 1.45
N HIS A 20 -23.15 -6.06 0.47
CA HIS A 20 -21.92 -5.78 -0.27
C HIS A 20 -22.04 -4.53 -1.16
N GLU A 21 -23.21 -4.33 -1.77
CA GLU A 21 -23.53 -3.14 -2.56
C GLU A 21 -23.49 -1.86 -1.71
N GLU A 22 -24.08 -1.89 -0.52
CA GLU A 22 -24.04 -0.76 0.43
C GLU A 22 -22.59 -0.42 0.84
N VAL A 23 -21.76 -1.44 1.05
CA VAL A 23 -20.34 -1.25 1.40
C VAL A 23 -19.56 -0.58 0.26
N ILE A 24 -19.75 -1.00 -1.00
CA ILE A 24 -19.08 -0.36 -2.15
C ILE A 24 -19.45 1.12 -2.25
N ASP A 25 -20.73 1.45 -2.08
CA ASP A 25 -21.19 2.84 -2.18
C ASP A 25 -20.60 3.70 -1.05
N VAL A 26 -20.50 3.16 0.17
CA VAL A 26 -19.82 3.82 1.31
C VAL A 26 -18.33 4.03 1.04
N ILE A 27 -17.66 3.03 0.44
CA ILE A 27 -16.24 3.13 0.06
C ILE A 27 -16.08 4.22 -1.01
N LEU A 28 -16.85 4.18 -2.10
CA LEU A 28 -16.77 5.18 -3.17
C LEU A 28 -17.06 6.59 -2.67
N ALA A 29 -18.04 6.76 -1.78
CA ALA A 29 -18.34 8.04 -1.14
C ALA A 29 -17.17 8.54 -0.27
N SER A 30 -16.51 7.63 0.46
CA SER A 30 -15.33 7.96 1.28
C SER A 30 -14.14 8.35 0.43
N LEU A 31 -13.85 7.59 -0.64
CA LEU A 31 -12.78 7.90 -1.59
C LEU A 31 -13.04 9.22 -2.35
N ALA A 32 -14.31 9.53 -2.65
CA ALA A 32 -14.68 10.81 -3.24
C ALA A 32 -14.43 12.00 -2.30
N LYS A 33 -14.58 11.81 -0.98
CA LYS A 33 -14.19 12.82 0.02
C LYS A 33 -12.67 13.01 0.05
N SER A 34 -11.91 11.91 0.02
CA SER A 34 -10.44 11.97 -0.06
C SER A 34 -9.97 12.69 -1.33
N ALA A 35 -10.56 12.39 -2.50
CA ALA A 35 -10.25 13.13 -3.73
C ALA A 35 -10.59 14.62 -3.62
N SER A 36 -11.68 14.97 -2.94
CA SER A 36 -12.05 16.37 -2.70
C SER A 36 -11.07 17.08 -1.75
N PHE A 37 -10.49 16.35 -0.78
CA PHE A 37 -9.41 16.86 0.05
C PHE A 37 -8.16 17.12 -0.78
N LEU A 38 -7.73 16.18 -1.64
CA LEU A 38 -6.60 16.40 -2.55
C LEU A 38 -6.84 17.61 -3.47
N GLU A 39 -8.05 17.77 -4.01
CA GLU A 39 -8.41 18.92 -4.84
C GLU A 39 -8.17 20.26 -4.13
N GLN A 40 -8.44 20.31 -2.82
CA GLN A 40 -8.27 21.51 -1.99
C GLN A 40 -6.83 21.71 -1.53
N GLU A 41 -6.16 20.62 -1.13
CA GLU A 41 -4.85 20.65 -0.46
C GLU A 41 -3.68 20.25 -1.36
N HIS A 42 -3.88 20.10 -2.67
CA HIS A 42 -2.82 19.71 -3.62
C HIS A 42 -1.57 20.59 -3.57
N GLY A 43 -1.67 21.82 -3.06
CA GLY A 43 -0.53 22.72 -2.90
C GLY A 43 0.28 22.53 -1.61
N ASN A 44 -0.28 21.86 -0.61
CA ASN A 44 0.31 21.66 0.72
C ASN A 44 0.68 20.19 0.98
N ILE A 45 0.37 19.30 0.04
CA ILE A 45 0.59 17.86 0.20
C ILE A 45 2.08 17.52 -0.03
N ASN A 46 2.62 16.66 0.82
CA ASN A 46 3.98 16.13 0.69
C ASN A 46 4.03 14.94 -0.29
N LEU A 47 5.23 14.39 -0.52
CA LEU A 47 5.42 13.23 -1.40
C LEU A 47 4.54 12.04 -0.97
N ASP A 48 4.51 11.70 0.32
CA ASP A 48 3.77 10.53 0.83
C ASP A 48 2.29 10.64 0.52
N GLY A 49 1.71 11.82 0.72
CA GLY A 49 0.33 12.10 0.36
C GLY A 49 0.11 11.94 -1.16
N VAL A 50 0.98 12.51 -2.00
CA VAL A 50 0.87 12.35 -3.47
C VAL A 50 0.96 10.87 -3.86
N VAL A 51 1.93 10.13 -3.32
CA VAL A 51 2.12 8.70 -3.58
C VAL A 51 0.90 7.89 -3.14
N GLY A 52 0.32 8.18 -1.97
CA GLY A 52 -0.92 7.55 -1.51
C GLY A 52 -2.08 7.73 -2.48
N TYR A 53 -2.23 8.94 -3.05
CA TYR A 53 -3.25 9.18 -4.08
C TYR A 53 -2.91 8.54 -5.45
N ILE A 54 -1.64 8.37 -5.80
CA ILE A 54 -1.21 7.61 -6.98
C ILE A 54 -1.53 6.12 -6.82
N ILE A 55 -1.32 5.55 -5.61
CA ILE A 55 -1.73 4.18 -5.29
C ILE A 55 -3.25 4.05 -5.41
N LEU A 56 -4.02 4.99 -4.84
CA LEU A 56 -5.48 5.01 -4.99
C LEU A 56 -5.90 5.07 -6.47
N GLN A 57 -5.20 5.85 -7.29
CA GLN A 57 -5.43 5.90 -8.74
C GLN A 57 -5.17 4.54 -9.40
N ALA A 58 -4.12 3.82 -9.00
CA ALA A 58 -3.83 2.47 -9.50
C ALA A 58 -4.94 1.47 -9.13
N GLU A 59 -5.33 1.44 -7.86
CA GLU A 59 -6.43 0.60 -7.34
C GLU A 59 -7.75 0.86 -8.09
N LEU A 60 -8.15 2.12 -8.26
CA LEU A 60 -9.40 2.46 -8.94
C LEU A 60 -9.35 2.14 -10.44
N LYS A 61 -8.20 2.35 -11.10
CA LYS A 61 -8.04 1.97 -12.52
C LYS A 61 -8.14 0.46 -12.70
N GLU A 62 -7.56 -0.30 -11.78
CA GLU A 62 -7.64 -1.76 -11.79
C GLU A 62 -9.05 -2.27 -11.49
N ALA A 63 -9.73 -1.65 -10.52
CA ALA A 63 -11.14 -1.94 -10.22
C ALA A 63 -12.01 -1.68 -11.46
N VAL A 64 -11.85 -0.54 -12.15
CA VAL A 64 -12.61 -0.23 -13.38
C VAL A 64 -12.36 -1.25 -14.50
N ARG A 65 -11.12 -1.78 -14.59
CA ARG A 65 -10.71 -2.77 -15.59
C ARG A 65 -11.36 -4.15 -15.35
N THR A 66 -11.50 -4.52 -14.08
CA THR A 66 -12.00 -5.85 -13.66
C THR A 66 -13.47 -5.84 -13.24
N TRP A 67 -14.11 -4.67 -13.21
CA TRP A 67 -15.47 -4.49 -12.72
C TRP A 67 -16.49 -5.39 -13.46
N PRO A 68 -17.34 -6.15 -12.75
CA PRO A 68 -18.35 -7.01 -13.38
C PRO A 68 -19.38 -6.23 -14.20
N HIS A 69 -19.72 -6.71 -15.40
CA HIS A 69 -20.75 -6.12 -16.27
C HIS A 69 -22.11 -6.81 -16.16
N THR A 70 -22.51 -7.13 -14.93
CA THR A 70 -23.61 -8.07 -14.64
C THR A 70 -24.99 -7.42 -14.57
N ASP A 71 -25.09 -6.18 -14.08
CA ASP A 71 -26.36 -5.54 -13.75
C ASP A 71 -26.28 -4.00 -13.72
N PRO A 72 -27.41 -3.27 -13.78
CA PRO A 72 -27.43 -1.81 -13.80
C PRO A 72 -26.80 -1.12 -12.58
N LEU A 73 -26.86 -1.71 -11.39
CA LEU A 73 -26.27 -1.13 -10.18
C LEU A 73 -24.75 -1.19 -10.28
N SER A 74 -24.20 -2.33 -10.70
CA SER A 74 -22.78 -2.48 -11.00
C SER A 74 -22.30 -1.47 -12.05
N TRP A 75 -23.11 -1.20 -13.08
CA TRP A 75 -22.83 -0.13 -14.06
C TRP A 75 -22.76 1.26 -13.44
N SER A 76 -23.64 1.55 -12.47
CA SER A 76 -23.66 2.84 -11.79
C SER A 76 -22.42 3.03 -10.91
N GLN A 77 -22.02 1.99 -10.16
CA GLN A 77 -20.83 1.99 -9.31
C GLN A 77 -19.56 2.12 -10.15
N ARG A 78 -19.47 1.38 -11.26
CA ARG A 78 -18.37 1.53 -12.22
C ARG A 78 -18.30 2.95 -12.79
N THR A 79 -19.45 3.56 -13.12
CA THR A 79 -19.51 4.93 -13.64
C THR A 79 -19.04 5.95 -12.60
N ALA A 80 -19.44 5.79 -11.34
CA ALA A 80 -18.95 6.59 -10.22
C ALA A 80 -17.43 6.44 -10.06
N THR A 81 -16.92 5.21 -10.14
CA THR A 81 -15.48 4.91 -10.07
C THR A 81 -14.70 5.57 -11.21
N VAL A 82 -15.18 5.47 -12.47
CA VAL A 82 -14.58 6.16 -13.62
C VAL A 82 -14.55 7.68 -13.43
N THR A 83 -15.63 8.24 -12.88
CA THR A 83 -15.70 9.68 -12.57
C THR A 83 -14.67 10.07 -11.52
N LEU A 84 -14.50 9.25 -10.48
CA LEU A 84 -13.50 9.46 -9.44
C LEU A 84 -12.06 9.38 -9.99
N VAL A 85 -11.76 8.40 -10.84
CA VAL A 85 -10.45 8.28 -11.51
C VAL A 85 -10.12 9.56 -12.28
N LYS A 86 -11.09 10.10 -13.05
CA LYS A 86 -10.89 11.34 -13.81
C LYS A 86 -10.60 12.55 -12.90
N ARG A 87 -11.27 12.65 -11.76
CA ARG A 87 -11.01 13.72 -10.77
C ARG A 87 -9.62 13.60 -10.15
N LEU A 88 -9.21 12.38 -9.82
CA LEU A 88 -7.87 12.10 -9.31
C LEU A 88 -6.80 12.42 -10.35
N ASP A 89 -6.96 12.00 -11.61
CA ASP A 89 -6.01 12.31 -12.70
C ASP A 89 -5.73 13.83 -12.78
N GLN A 90 -6.78 14.66 -12.71
CA GLN A 90 -6.65 16.12 -12.77
C GLN A 90 -5.97 16.72 -11.53
N SER A 91 -6.28 16.20 -10.35
CA SER A 91 -5.77 16.72 -9.08
C SER A 91 -4.32 16.30 -8.83
N LEU A 92 -3.99 15.05 -9.15
CA LEU A 92 -2.63 14.53 -9.11
C LEU A 92 -1.70 15.28 -10.06
N ALA A 93 -2.14 15.63 -11.26
CA ALA A 93 -1.32 16.43 -12.17
C ALA A 93 -0.90 17.78 -11.54
N LYS A 94 -1.81 18.43 -10.79
CA LYS A 94 -1.51 19.67 -10.06
C LYS A 94 -0.61 19.42 -8.86
N ALA A 95 -0.90 18.39 -8.06
CA ALA A 95 -0.12 18.04 -6.88
C ALA A 95 1.33 17.68 -7.23
N VAL A 96 1.53 16.86 -8.27
CA VAL A 96 2.86 16.50 -8.78
C VAL A 96 3.62 17.73 -9.30
N THR A 97 2.93 18.62 -10.03
CA THR A 97 3.53 19.87 -10.51
C THR A 97 3.95 20.77 -9.35
N GLU A 98 3.18 20.80 -8.26
CA GLU A 98 3.55 21.60 -7.09
C GLU A 98 4.69 20.97 -6.29
N LEU A 99 4.65 19.65 -6.11
CA LEU A 99 5.74 18.89 -5.47
C LEU A 99 7.08 19.10 -6.19
N GLU A 100 7.11 19.11 -7.53
CA GLU A 100 8.33 19.38 -8.29
C GLU A 100 8.87 20.80 -8.00
N LYS A 101 8.02 21.78 -7.73
CA LYS A 101 8.46 23.15 -7.41
C LYS A 101 8.91 23.29 -5.96
N THR A 102 8.17 22.69 -5.02
CA THR A 102 8.38 22.89 -3.59
C THR A 102 9.51 22.00 -3.06
N ASP A 103 9.63 20.77 -3.57
CA ASP A 103 10.69 19.83 -3.26
C ASP A 103 11.23 19.12 -4.52
N PRO A 104 11.99 19.83 -5.37
CA PRO A 104 12.53 19.27 -6.61
C PRO A 104 13.51 18.12 -6.38
N LYS A 105 14.13 18.04 -5.20
CA LYS A 105 15.06 16.97 -4.88
C LYS A 105 14.29 15.70 -4.59
N TYR A 106 13.33 15.76 -3.68
CA TYR A 106 12.54 14.59 -3.27
C TYR A 106 11.67 14.08 -4.42
N TYR A 107 11.12 15.01 -5.24
CA TYR A 107 10.47 14.68 -6.51
C TYR A 107 11.35 13.81 -7.42
N ARG A 108 12.62 14.20 -7.66
CA ARG A 108 13.53 13.45 -8.56
C ARG A 108 13.94 12.10 -7.98
N GLU A 109 14.13 12.05 -6.66
CA GLU A 109 14.51 10.82 -5.96
C GLU A 109 13.40 9.75 -6.05
N PHE A 110 12.14 10.16 -6.07
CA PHE A 110 10.99 9.25 -6.06
C PHE A 110 10.06 9.37 -7.27
N GLU A 111 10.49 10.04 -8.34
CA GLU A 111 9.73 10.21 -9.58
C GLU A 111 9.07 8.91 -10.08
N PRO A 112 9.73 7.73 -10.06
CA PRO A 112 9.09 6.50 -10.53
C PRO A 112 7.81 6.12 -9.77
N LEU A 113 7.67 6.52 -8.51
CA LEU A 113 6.50 6.23 -7.66
C LEU A 113 5.29 7.08 -8.06
N LEU A 114 5.51 8.17 -8.81
CA LEU A 114 4.48 9.11 -9.26
C LEU A 114 3.77 8.64 -10.54
N ILE A 115 4.02 7.39 -10.95
CA ILE A 115 3.41 6.76 -12.11
C ILE A 115 2.54 5.60 -11.63
N TRP A 116 1.24 5.63 -11.86
CA TRP A 116 0.33 4.59 -11.36
C TRP A 116 0.69 3.17 -11.85
N THR A 117 1.22 3.03 -13.07
CA THR A 117 1.64 1.72 -13.62
C THR A 117 2.88 1.15 -12.94
N PHE A 118 3.57 1.93 -12.11
CA PHE A 118 4.65 1.41 -11.28
C PHE A 118 4.10 0.53 -10.15
N TRP A 119 2.88 0.80 -9.67
CA TRP A 119 2.28 0.05 -8.58
C TRP A 119 1.55 -1.18 -9.09
N SER A 120 1.82 -2.33 -8.47
CA SER A 120 1.14 -3.59 -8.75
C SER A 120 -0.04 -3.76 -7.80
N VAL A 121 -1.25 -3.89 -8.34
CA VAL A 121 -2.45 -4.21 -7.55
C VAL A 121 -2.61 -5.73 -7.48
N PRO A 122 -2.72 -6.33 -6.29
CA PRO A 122 -2.79 -7.78 -6.14
C PRO A 122 -4.10 -8.36 -6.69
N HIS A 123 -4.00 -9.49 -7.40
CA HIS A 123 -5.15 -10.27 -7.86
C HIS A 123 -5.47 -11.47 -6.97
N GLU A 124 -4.50 -11.85 -6.13
CA GLU A 124 -4.63 -12.93 -5.16
C GLU A 124 -4.30 -12.38 -3.78
N TRP A 125 -5.07 -12.83 -2.80
CA TRP A 125 -4.99 -12.37 -1.42
C TRP A 125 -4.63 -13.54 -0.52
N SER A 126 -3.70 -13.30 0.40
CA SER A 126 -3.29 -14.27 1.42
C SER A 126 -3.51 -13.71 2.82
N SER A 127 -3.81 -14.56 3.78
CA SER A 127 -3.76 -14.15 5.19
C SER A 127 -2.32 -14.06 5.69
N THR A 128 -2.11 -13.16 6.64
CA THR A 128 -0.92 -13.09 7.47
C THR A 128 -0.80 -14.33 8.37
N ASP A 129 0.42 -14.60 8.84
CA ASP A 129 0.70 -15.70 9.76
C ASP A 129 1.12 -15.14 11.13
N PRO A 130 0.26 -15.25 12.17
CA PRO A 130 0.59 -14.76 13.51
C PRO A 130 1.84 -15.38 14.12
N SER A 131 2.26 -16.57 13.67
CA SER A 131 3.49 -17.23 14.15
C SER A 131 4.77 -16.52 13.70
N LEU A 132 4.68 -15.68 12.66
CA LEU A 132 5.79 -14.84 12.18
C LEU A 132 5.92 -13.51 12.94
N ALA A 133 4.93 -13.16 13.76
CA ALA A 133 4.97 -11.93 14.55
C ALA A 133 6.04 -12.02 15.64
N TYR A 134 6.81 -10.95 15.83
CA TYR A 134 7.88 -10.89 16.81
C TYR A 134 7.31 -11.03 18.22
N SER A 135 7.95 -11.84 19.07
CA SER A 135 7.57 -11.99 20.47
C SER A 135 7.77 -10.69 21.25
N SER A 136 8.84 -9.95 20.94
CA SER A 136 9.12 -8.61 21.41
C SER A 136 9.68 -7.74 20.29
N GLY A 137 9.28 -6.46 20.29
CA GLY A 137 9.77 -5.44 19.36
C GLY A 137 10.68 -4.43 20.06
N ARG A 138 11.35 -3.61 19.26
CA ARG A 138 12.02 -2.39 19.77
C ARG A 138 10.97 -1.33 20.07
N THR A 139 11.26 -0.46 21.02
CA THR A 139 10.40 0.67 21.39
C THR A 139 10.69 1.94 20.59
N MET A 140 11.75 1.93 19.78
CA MET A 140 12.20 3.07 18.98
C MET A 140 12.48 2.62 17.56
N GLU A 141 12.35 3.56 16.62
CA GLU A 141 12.72 3.38 15.22
C GLU A 141 14.11 2.78 15.07
N CYS A 142 14.26 1.91 14.07
CA CYS A 142 15.53 1.24 13.78
C CYS A 142 16.52 2.14 13.05
N TYR A 143 16.01 3.15 12.35
CA TYR A 143 16.74 4.10 11.50
C TYR A 143 15.86 5.31 11.18
N ASP A 144 16.44 6.35 10.60
CA ASP A 144 15.74 7.54 10.13
C ASP A 144 15.30 7.42 8.66
N GLU A 145 14.40 8.31 8.25
CA GLU A 145 13.88 8.41 6.89
C GLU A 145 15.00 8.60 5.85
N THR A 146 15.99 9.42 6.16
CA THR A 146 17.15 9.64 5.27
C THR A 146 17.90 8.34 4.95
N GLN A 147 18.04 7.44 5.92
CA GLN A 147 18.67 6.15 5.68
C GLN A 147 17.79 5.24 4.81
N SER A 148 16.48 5.19 5.01
CA SER A 148 15.58 4.41 4.15
C SER A 148 15.53 4.92 2.73
N ASP A 149 15.44 6.23 2.55
CA ASP A 149 15.28 6.86 1.23
C ASP A 149 16.50 6.61 0.37
N LYS A 150 17.68 6.72 0.99
CA LYS A 150 18.93 6.35 0.33
C LYS A 150 18.91 4.92 -0.20
N CYS A 151 18.29 3.99 0.52
CA CYS A 151 18.18 2.60 0.07
C CYS A 151 17.13 2.43 -1.03
N MET A 152 16.01 3.13 -0.94
CA MET A 152 14.96 3.10 -1.97
C MET A 152 15.46 3.75 -3.29
N THR A 153 16.11 4.90 -3.24
CA THR A 153 16.68 5.58 -4.42
C THR A 153 17.76 4.74 -5.13
N LEU A 154 18.51 3.92 -4.40
CA LEU A 154 19.44 2.95 -4.97
C LEU A 154 18.72 1.80 -5.72
N LEU A 155 17.57 1.33 -5.22
CA LEU A 155 16.73 0.37 -5.94
C LEU A 155 16.12 0.98 -7.19
N LEU A 156 15.59 2.20 -7.08
CA LEU A 156 14.90 2.89 -8.17
C LEU A 156 15.86 3.32 -9.30
N GLY A 157 17.12 3.60 -8.95
CA GLY A 157 18.15 4.11 -9.87
C GLY A 157 18.19 5.64 -9.92
N THR A 158 17.60 6.31 -8.93
CA THR A 158 17.42 7.77 -8.87
C THR A 158 18.41 8.48 -7.95
N TRP A 159 19.29 7.72 -7.27
CA TRP A 159 20.36 8.23 -6.40
C TRP A 159 21.36 9.18 -7.09
N LYS A 160 21.34 9.24 -8.43
CA LYS A 160 21.99 10.24 -9.26
C LYS A 160 21.27 10.32 -10.62
N ASN A 161 21.57 11.36 -11.40
CA ASN A 161 21.14 11.44 -12.79
C ASN A 161 21.62 10.21 -13.57
N ASN A 162 20.69 9.50 -14.22
CA ASN A 162 20.94 8.24 -14.94
C ASN A 162 21.62 7.18 -14.07
N GLY A 163 21.20 7.05 -12.81
CA GLY A 163 21.68 6.02 -11.90
C GLY A 163 21.28 4.61 -12.38
N THR A 164 22.14 3.64 -12.10
CA THR A 164 21.80 2.23 -12.31
C THR A 164 20.81 1.79 -11.23
N PRO A 165 19.67 1.18 -11.59
CA PRO A 165 18.70 0.65 -10.63
C PRO A 165 19.17 -0.66 -10.00
N CYS A 166 18.37 -1.18 -9.07
CA CYS A 166 18.57 -2.47 -8.39
C CYS A 166 19.90 -2.59 -7.62
N ILE A 167 20.42 -1.48 -7.10
CA ILE A 167 21.62 -1.52 -6.26
C ILE A 167 21.21 -1.83 -4.81
N VAL A 168 21.71 -2.95 -4.28
CA VAL A 168 21.52 -3.33 -2.87
C VAL A 168 22.87 -3.37 -2.16
N THR A 169 23.23 -2.27 -1.50
CA THR A 169 24.44 -2.23 -0.68
C THR A 169 24.29 -3.11 0.56
N LYS A 170 25.42 -3.50 1.17
CA LYS A 170 25.40 -4.25 2.44
C LYS A 170 24.62 -3.48 3.52
N SER A 171 24.85 -2.17 3.64
CA SER A 171 24.12 -1.34 4.62
C SER A 171 22.62 -1.38 4.40
N CYS A 172 22.15 -1.24 3.15
CA CYS A 172 20.73 -1.29 2.84
C CYS A 172 20.13 -2.67 3.11
N ARG A 173 20.85 -3.74 2.79
CA ARG A 173 20.42 -5.10 3.12
C ARG A 173 20.29 -5.28 4.63
N ASP A 174 21.32 -4.94 5.39
CA ASP A 174 21.36 -5.09 6.85
C ASP A 174 20.29 -4.24 7.55
N THR A 175 19.98 -3.06 7.01
CA THR A 175 18.91 -2.17 7.50
C THR A 175 17.52 -2.72 7.16
N MET A 176 17.26 -3.03 5.88
CA MET A 176 15.92 -3.39 5.40
C MET A 176 15.48 -4.81 5.76
N THR A 177 16.42 -5.70 6.10
CA THR A 177 16.14 -7.06 6.56
C THR A 177 16.15 -7.22 8.10
N ARG A 178 16.35 -6.11 8.84
CA ARG A 178 16.49 -6.15 10.29
C ARG A 178 15.15 -6.44 10.97
N PHE A 179 15.02 -7.57 11.64
CA PHE A 179 13.83 -7.88 12.42
C PHE A 179 13.70 -7.04 13.69
N GLY A 180 12.46 -6.90 14.16
CA GLY A 180 12.10 -6.21 15.40
C GLY A 180 11.97 -4.69 15.30
N CYS A 181 11.95 -4.14 14.08
CA CYS A 181 11.72 -2.71 13.86
C CYS A 181 10.24 -2.36 14.03
N PRO A 182 9.90 -1.26 14.73
CA PRO A 182 8.52 -0.82 14.91
C PRO A 182 8.11 0.18 13.82
N ASN A 183 6.80 0.49 13.77
CA ASN A 183 6.23 1.70 13.15
C ASN A 183 6.81 2.03 11.76
N TYR A 184 7.27 3.26 11.52
CA TYR A 184 7.69 3.73 10.20
C TYR A 184 8.89 2.94 9.65
N SER A 185 9.81 2.49 10.51
CA SER A 185 10.87 1.58 10.08
C SER A 185 10.29 0.31 9.47
N LEU A 186 9.25 -0.28 10.07
CA LEU A 186 8.61 -1.47 9.54
C LEU A 186 7.89 -1.20 8.21
N SER A 187 7.21 -0.05 8.11
CA SER A 187 6.60 0.43 6.85
C SER A 187 7.62 0.58 5.74
N HIS A 188 8.75 1.22 6.02
CA HIS A 188 9.82 1.43 5.06
C HIS A 188 10.51 0.13 4.67
N GLN A 189 10.59 -0.85 5.57
CA GLN A 189 11.05 -2.20 5.23
C GLN A 189 10.11 -2.84 4.21
N LEU A 190 8.81 -2.86 4.47
CA LEU A 190 7.84 -3.41 3.51
C LEU A 190 7.89 -2.68 2.17
N LEU A 191 7.84 -1.35 2.19
CA LEU A 191 7.89 -0.51 1.01
C LEU A 191 9.15 -0.78 0.18
N TYR A 192 10.33 -0.91 0.81
CA TYR A 192 11.57 -1.23 0.11
C TYR A 192 11.48 -2.53 -0.71
N PHE A 193 10.86 -3.58 -0.17
CA PHE A 193 10.65 -4.83 -0.91
C PHE A 193 9.62 -4.67 -2.03
N MET A 194 8.54 -3.92 -1.81
CA MET A 194 7.53 -3.63 -2.83
C MET A 194 8.12 -2.83 -4.00
N LEU A 195 8.89 -1.78 -3.70
CA LEU A 195 9.57 -0.96 -4.72
C LEU A 195 10.53 -1.81 -5.55
N GLY A 196 11.31 -2.67 -4.89
CA GLY A 196 12.21 -3.57 -5.60
C GLY A 196 11.47 -4.60 -6.45
N ALA A 197 10.34 -5.14 -6.01
CA ALA A 197 9.51 -6.03 -6.82
C ALA A 197 8.95 -5.32 -8.06
N ASN A 198 8.30 -4.16 -7.86
CA ASN A 198 7.71 -3.34 -8.92
C ASN A 198 8.76 -2.85 -9.94
N ARG A 199 10.00 -2.64 -9.50
CA ARG A 199 11.12 -2.27 -10.38
C ARG A 199 11.78 -3.47 -11.09
N GLY A 200 11.41 -4.71 -10.74
CA GLY A 200 12.02 -5.93 -11.28
C GLY A 200 13.35 -6.32 -10.64
N CYS A 201 13.62 -5.85 -9.43
CA CYS A 201 14.86 -6.06 -8.66
C CYS A 201 14.80 -7.24 -7.69
N SER A 202 13.76 -8.09 -7.68
CA SER A 202 13.57 -9.16 -6.69
C SER A 202 14.78 -10.10 -6.53
N ALA A 203 15.52 -10.37 -7.60
CA ALA A 203 16.73 -11.21 -7.55
C ALA A 203 17.86 -10.61 -6.67
N MET A 204 17.87 -9.30 -6.44
CA MET A 204 18.84 -8.59 -5.61
C MET A 204 18.40 -8.51 -4.14
N LEU A 205 17.09 -8.65 -3.89
CA LEU A 205 16.45 -8.63 -2.57
C LEU A 205 16.60 -9.96 -1.81
N LYS A 206 17.82 -10.52 -1.84
CA LYS A 206 18.18 -11.68 -1.01
C LYS A 206 18.20 -11.30 0.47
N GLY A 207 17.86 -12.25 1.33
CA GLY A 207 17.84 -12.03 2.77
C GLY A 207 19.19 -11.69 3.40
N ASP A 208 19.12 -11.40 4.70
CA ASP A 208 20.27 -11.18 5.57
C ASP A 208 21.34 -12.26 5.34
N MET A 209 22.61 -11.88 5.24
CA MET A 209 23.74 -12.80 5.01
C MET A 209 23.95 -13.80 6.17
N ARG A 210 23.25 -13.64 7.29
CA ARG A 210 23.21 -14.65 8.36
C ARG A 210 22.66 -15.98 7.83
N PRO A 211 23.30 -17.13 8.14
CA PRO A 211 22.90 -18.44 7.60
C PRO A 211 21.43 -18.82 7.82
N SER A 212 20.84 -18.39 8.94
CA SER A 212 19.42 -18.67 9.26
C SER A 212 18.42 -17.86 8.43
N ARG A 213 18.88 -16.86 7.65
CA ARG A 213 18.04 -15.90 6.93
C ARG A 213 18.47 -15.67 5.48
N ALA A 214 19.62 -16.20 5.08
CA ALA A 214 20.18 -16.03 3.73
C ALA A 214 19.26 -16.52 2.60
N ASN A 215 18.35 -17.45 2.91
CA ASN A 215 17.42 -18.05 1.95
C ASN A 215 16.02 -17.42 1.97
N LEU A 216 15.78 -16.37 2.76
CA LEU A 216 14.49 -15.70 2.77
C LEU A 216 14.28 -14.95 1.44
N THR A 217 13.11 -15.18 0.83
CA THR A 217 12.66 -14.50 -0.38
C THR A 217 11.99 -13.17 -0.04
N GLU A 218 11.88 -12.30 -1.05
CA GLU A 218 11.10 -11.05 -0.97
C GLU A 218 9.68 -11.29 -0.42
N ARG A 219 8.95 -12.29 -0.95
CA ARG A 219 7.60 -12.62 -0.48
C ARG A 219 7.57 -13.07 0.98
N GLN A 220 8.59 -13.81 1.42
CA GLN A 220 8.69 -14.22 2.83
C GLN A 220 8.96 -13.02 3.75
N TYR A 221 9.76 -12.04 3.33
CA TYR A 221 9.92 -10.79 4.07
C TYR A 221 8.61 -10.01 4.17
N GLN A 222 7.88 -9.86 3.07
CA GLN A 222 6.56 -9.21 3.09
C GLN A 222 5.60 -9.89 4.06
N GLY A 223 5.55 -11.24 4.05
CA GLY A 223 4.74 -12.00 5.01
C GLY A 223 5.13 -11.76 6.46
N ILE A 224 6.43 -11.76 6.77
CA ILE A 224 6.92 -11.44 8.12
C ILE A 224 6.52 -10.01 8.51
N PHE A 225 6.74 -9.02 7.65
CA PHE A 225 6.44 -7.64 7.96
C PHE A 225 4.95 -7.39 8.13
N CYS A 226 4.10 -7.90 7.23
CA CYS A 226 2.66 -7.75 7.33
C CYS A 226 2.06 -8.49 8.54
N SER A 227 2.57 -9.66 8.92
CA SER A 227 2.20 -10.29 10.20
C SER A 227 2.50 -9.39 11.41
N ASN A 228 3.61 -8.65 11.37
CA ASN A 228 3.99 -7.74 12.44
C ASN A 228 3.19 -6.43 12.42
N MET A 229 2.88 -5.90 11.24
CA MET A 229 2.01 -4.74 11.07
C MET A 229 0.59 -5.05 11.55
N LEU A 230 0.04 -6.23 11.25
CA LEU A 230 -1.29 -6.63 11.72
C LEU A 230 -1.32 -6.72 13.24
N LYS A 231 -0.30 -7.35 13.85
CA LYS A 231 -0.15 -7.36 15.31
C LYS A 231 -0.11 -5.92 15.87
N GLY A 232 0.63 -5.02 15.22
CA GLY A 232 0.68 -3.60 15.59
C GLY A 232 -0.71 -2.94 15.55
N ASN A 233 -1.48 -3.15 14.48
CA ASN A 233 -2.84 -2.63 14.35
C ASN A 233 -3.77 -3.17 15.44
N MET A 234 -3.67 -4.46 15.76
CA MET A 234 -4.44 -5.07 16.85
C MET A 234 -4.07 -4.48 18.23
N ASP A 235 -2.79 -4.19 18.46
CA ASP A 235 -2.34 -3.52 19.69
C ASP A 235 -2.85 -2.07 19.78
N ILE A 236 -2.93 -1.34 18.65
CA ILE A 236 -3.50 0.03 18.59
C ILE A 236 -4.99 0.01 18.91
N ILE A 237 -5.75 -0.93 18.33
CA ILE A 237 -7.19 -1.09 18.62
C ILE A 237 -7.42 -1.28 20.12
N GLN A 238 -6.55 -2.01 20.81
CA GLN A 238 -6.67 -2.26 22.25
C GLN A 238 -6.29 -1.03 23.11
N LYS A 239 -5.43 -0.14 22.63
CA LYS A 239 -4.82 0.95 23.43
C LYS A 239 -5.36 2.35 23.12
N ASN A 240 -6.43 2.43 22.33
CA ASN A 240 -7.04 3.64 21.76
C ASN A 240 -6.15 4.36 20.74
N PHE A 241 -6.81 5.01 19.78
CA PHE A 241 -6.16 5.77 18.72
C PHE A 241 -5.67 7.15 19.21
N THR A 242 -4.37 7.39 19.07
CA THR A 242 -3.71 8.72 19.07
C THR A 242 -3.37 9.15 17.63
N GLY A 243 -3.04 10.43 17.39
CA GLY A 243 -2.76 10.94 16.04
C GLY A 243 -1.66 10.15 15.30
N GLU A 244 -0.51 9.91 15.94
CA GLU A 244 0.58 9.11 15.35
C GLU A 244 0.15 7.65 15.08
N THR A 245 -0.57 7.04 16.02
CA THR A 245 -1.04 5.66 15.82
C THR A 245 -2.14 5.54 14.76
N GLN A 246 -2.87 6.61 14.45
CA GLN A 246 -3.84 6.61 13.35
C GLN A 246 -3.14 6.55 12.00
N ASP A 247 -2.07 7.33 11.85
CA ASP A 247 -1.25 7.35 10.64
C ASP A 247 -0.64 5.97 10.38
N ILE A 248 0.07 5.41 11.38
CA ILE A 248 0.62 4.05 11.31
C ILE A 248 -0.45 2.99 11.03
N PHE A 249 -1.63 3.11 11.64
CA PHE A 249 -2.71 2.15 11.44
C PHE A 249 -3.18 2.11 9.99
N ILE A 250 -3.39 3.29 9.38
CA ILE A 250 -3.83 3.42 7.99
C ILE A 250 -2.70 3.05 7.02
N GLU A 251 -1.46 3.43 7.31
CA GLU A 251 -0.29 3.06 6.50
C GLU A 251 -0.11 1.54 6.43
N ASN A 252 -0.26 0.84 7.57
CA ASN A 252 -0.23 -0.62 7.60
C ASN A 252 -1.32 -1.25 6.72
N ILE A 253 -2.55 -0.73 6.78
CA ILE A 253 -3.66 -1.20 5.92
C ILE A 253 -3.31 -0.98 4.45
N LEU A 254 -2.84 0.22 4.09
CA LEU A 254 -2.51 0.57 2.70
C LEU A 254 -1.40 -0.34 2.16
N LEU A 255 -0.27 -0.44 2.86
CA LEU A 255 0.91 -1.16 2.36
C LEU A 255 0.68 -2.67 2.35
N CYS A 256 0.09 -3.25 3.40
CA CYS A 256 -0.18 -4.69 3.42
C CYS A 256 -1.33 -5.09 2.51
N GLY A 257 -2.33 -4.24 2.36
CA GLY A 257 -3.38 -4.41 1.35
C GLY A 257 -2.77 -4.46 -0.05
N LEU A 258 -1.92 -3.49 -0.40
CA LEU A 258 -1.24 -3.45 -1.70
C LEU A 258 -0.22 -4.59 -1.87
N ALA A 259 0.33 -5.12 -0.77
CA ALA A 259 1.14 -6.33 -0.78
C ALA A 259 0.30 -7.63 -0.89
N GLY A 260 -1.03 -7.57 -0.98
CA GLY A 260 -1.90 -8.73 -1.17
C GLY A 260 -2.23 -9.49 0.11
N PHE A 261 -2.38 -8.78 1.23
CA PHE A 261 -2.88 -9.35 2.49
C PHE A 261 -4.29 -8.83 2.81
N SER A 262 -5.23 -9.75 3.10
CA SER A 262 -6.66 -9.44 3.24
C SER A 262 -7.15 -9.20 4.67
N ASP A 263 -6.29 -9.39 5.67
CA ASP A 263 -6.72 -9.38 7.08
C ASP A 263 -6.80 -7.96 7.70
N PHE A 264 -6.52 -6.93 6.88
CA PHE A 264 -6.48 -5.51 7.24
C PHE A 264 -7.76 -4.80 6.80
#